data_AF-A0A7S3B4P7-F1
#
_entry.id   AF-A0A7S3B4P7-F1
#
_cell.length_a   1.000
_cell.length_b   1.000
_cell.length_c   1.000
_cell.angle_alpha   90.00
_cell.angle_beta   90.00
_cell.angle_gamma   90.00
#
_symmetry.space_group_name_H-M   'P 1'
#
loop_
_entity.id
_entity.type
_entity.pdbx_description
1 polymer ?
#
loop_
_entity_poly.entity_id
_entity_poly.type
_entity_poly.pdbx_seq_one_letter_code
_entity_poly.pdbx_strand_id
1 'polypeptide(L)'
;MAEDMVPPDAVLSRLSFQGRTADISSGQFFLGARHSGAPPHAHAHAFNYVMHGHKKWWLFPPVLKTESTLPWEESGQRTLSQERANGPDSGHRQQPLQCVQEAGDALYVPAGWTHATVNIETTIGVVYEFDFPSGYLSPRTYLSKPRTASDM
;
A
#
# COMPACT_ATOMS: atom_id res chain seq x y z
N MET A 1 -5.66 -21.52 39.08
CA MET A 1 -4.99 -20.52 38.24
C MET A 1 -4.79 -21.17 36.89
N ALA A 2 -5.67 -20.85 35.94
CA ALA A 2 -5.50 -21.27 34.56
C ALA A 2 -4.78 -20.12 33.87
N GLU A 3 -3.59 -20.36 33.35
CA GLU A 3 -2.96 -19.41 32.44
C GLU A 3 -3.83 -19.39 31.17
N ASP A 4 -4.30 -18.19 30.81
CA ASP A 4 -5.04 -17.96 29.58
C ASP A 4 -4.14 -18.30 28.40
N MET A 5 -4.23 -19.55 27.95
CA MET A 5 -3.55 -20.01 26.75
C MET A 5 -4.24 -19.35 25.56
N VAL A 6 -3.68 -18.23 25.12
CA VAL A 6 -4.05 -17.57 23.87
C VAL A 6 -3.93 -18.60 22.76
N PRO A 7 -5.02 -18.93 22.04
CA PRO A 7 -4.97 -19.97 21.05
C PRO A 7 -4.00 -19.57 19.92
N PRO A 8 -3.23 -20.51 19.36
CA PRO A 8 -2.07 -20.23 18.50
C PRO A 8 -2.39 -19.42 17.22
N ASP A 9 -3.65 -19.36 16.83
CA ASP A 9 -4.21 -18.53 15.75
C ASP A 9 -4.50 -17.07 16.15
N ALA A 10 -4.69 -16.78 17.44
CA ALA A 10 -4.97 -15.43 17.92
C ALA A 10 -3.74 -14.50 17.99
N VAL A 11 -2.52 -15.05 17.87
CA VAL A 11 -1.27 -14.28 17.96
C VAL A 11 -0.95 -13.53 16.65
N LEU A 12 -1.51 -13.97 15.51
CA LEU A 12 -1.24 -13.35 14.20
C LEU A 12 -2.42 -12.58 13.63
N SER A 13 -3.58 -12.55 14.30
CA SER A 13 -4.79 -11.92 13.77
C SER A 13 -4.92 -10.44 14.13
N ARG A 14 -4.07 -9.89 15.01
CA ARG A 14 -4.21 -8.53 15.53
C ARG A 14 -2.89 -7.80 15.69
N LEU A 15 -2.85 -6.55 15.22
CA LEU A 15 -1.81 -5.57 15.50
C LEU A 15 -2.33 -4.60 16.56
N SER A 16 -1.70 -4.55 17.73
CA SER A 16 -2.05 -3.58 18.77
C SER A 16 -1.00 -2.48 18.88
N PHE A 17 -1.42 -1.22 18.76
CA PHE A 17 -0.56 -0.05 19.02
C PHE A 17 -1.31 0.98 19.86
N GLN A 18 -0.75 1.36 21.01
CA GLN A 18 -1.32 2.36 21.94
C GLN A 18 -2.80 2.12 22.29
N GLY A 19 -3.18 0.87 22.58
CA GLY A 19 -4.54 0.49 22.96
C GLY A 19 -5.55 0.45 21.81
N ARG A 20 -5.11 0.64 20.56
CA ARG A 20 -5.92 0.38 19.36
C ARG A 20 -5.51 -0.95 18.75
N THR A 21 -6.48 -1.76 18.38
CA THR A 21 -6.29 -3.01 17.65
C THR A 21 -6.68 -2.81 16.19
N ALA A 22 -5.77 -3.17 15.28
CA ALA A 22 -6.09 -3.44 13.89
C ALA A 22 -6.20 -4.95 13.71
N ASP A 23 -7.17 -5.40 12.94
CA ASP A 23 -7.32 -6.79 12.59
C ASP A 23 -6.49 -7.05 11.33
N ILE A 24 -5.55 -8.00 11.40
CA ILE A 24 -4.76 -8.43 10.24
C ILE A 24 -5.68 -9.26 9.35
N SER A 25 -5.91 -8.78 8.14
CA SER A 25 -6.76 -9.45 7.15
C SER A 25 -5.95 -10.44 6.31
N SER A 26 -4.65 -10.19 6.10
CA SER A 26 -3.77 -11.06 5.32
C SER A 26 -2.32 -10.92 5.78
N GLY A 27 -1.60 -12.04 5.79
CA GLY A 27 -0.15 -12.09 5.99
C GLY A 27 0.48 -12.91 4.87
N GLN A 28 1.45 -12.34 4.17
CA GLN A 28 2.07 -12.96 3.00
C GLN A 28 3.59 -12.94 3.13
N PHE A 29 4.21 -14.10 3.02
CA PHE A 29 5.64 -14.21 2.74
C PHE A 29 5.87 -14.10 1.23
N PHE A 30 6.90 -13.36 0.82
CA PHE A 30 7.29 -13.28 -0.59
C PHE A 30 8.78 -13.56 -0.81
N LEU A 31 9.06 -14.27 -1.90
CA LEU A 31 10.37 -14.42 -2.54
C LEU A 31 10.19 -14.11 -4.02
N GLY A 32 10.80 -13.02 -4.48
CA GLY A 32 10.70 -12.58 -5.87
C GLY A 32 12.07 -12.49 -6.52
N ALA A 33 12.19 -12.99 -7.75
CA ALA A 33 13.36 -12.79 -8.59
C ALA A 33 13.42 -11.34 -9.13
N ARG A 34 14.57 -10.93 -9.65
CA ARG A 34 14.72 -9.67 -10.38
C ARG A 34 13.63 -9.50 -11.44
N HIS A 35 13.05 -8.31 -11.53
CA HIS A 35 11.96 -7.94 -12.45
C HIS A 35 10.60 -8.58 -12.19
N SER A 36 10.48 -9.47 -11.20
CA SER A 36 9.15 -9.85 -10.68
C SER A 36 8.58 -8.72 -9.82
N GLY A 37 7.26 -8.72 -9.62
CA GLY A 37 6.60 -7.66 -8.87
C GLY A 37 5.08 -7.81 -8.88
N ALA A 38 4.39 -6.74 -8.47
CA ALA A 38 2.94 -6.67 -8.52
C ALA A 38 2.51 -5.54 -9.48
N PRO A 39 1.56 -5.81 -10.40
CA PRO A 39 1.01 -4.77 -11.25
C PRO A 39 0.19 -3.77 -10.41
N PRO A 40 -0.21 -2.62 -10.98
CA PRO A 40 -1.01 -1.62 -10.26
C PRO A 40 -2.28 -2.19 -9.63
N HIS A 41 -2.42 -2.08 -8.31
CA HIS A 41 -3.60 -2.51 -7.57
C HIS A 41 -3.79 -1.68 -6.29
N ALA A 42 -4.96 -1.78 -5.66
CA ALA A 42 -5.26 -1.15 -4.37
C ALA A 42 -5.95 -2.16 -3.45
N HIS A 43 -5.72 -2.04 -2.15
CA HIS A 43 -6.31 -2.90 -1.12
C HIS A 43 -6.48 -2.13 0.20
N ALA A 44 -6.69 -2.85 1.31
CA ALA A 44 -6.74 -2.31 2.67
C ALA A 44 -5.38 -1.69 3.07
N HIS A 45 -5.25 -1.25 4.32
CA HIS A 45 -3.97 -0.75 4.81
C HIS A 45 -2.93 -1.88 4.78
N ALA A 46 -1.67 -1.56 4.47
CA ALA A 46 -0.62 -2.57 4.46
C ALA A 46 0.73 -2.08 4.96
N PHE A 47 1.49 -2.98 5.58
CA PHE A 47 2.93 -2.84 5.77
C PHE A 47 3.67 -3.87 4.91
N ASN A 48 4.63 -3.41 4.12
CA ASN A 48 5.59 -4.26 3.43
C ASN A 48 6.94 -4.14 4.12
N TYR A 49 7.51 -5.26 4.57
CA TYR A 49 8.84 -5.31 5.16
C TYR A 49 9.79 -6.12 4.28
N VAL A 50 10.90 -5.51 3.86
CA VAL A 50 11.93 -6.18 3.06
C VAL A 50 13.03 -6.69 3.98
N MET A 51 13.21 -8.02 4.02
CA MET A 51 14.28 -8.67 4.79
C MET A 51 15.60 -8.71 4.02
N HIS A 52 15.53 -8.89 2.70
CA HIS A 52 16.69 -8.98 1.82
C HIS A 52 16.36 -8.44 0.43
N GLY A 53 17.34 -7.84 -0.25
CA GLY A 53 17.20 -7.26 -1.59
C GLY A 53 16.54 -5.88 -1.56
N HIS A 54 16.09 -5.43 -2.74
CA HIS A 54 15.51 -4.09 -2.93
C HIS A 54 14.23 -4.15 -3.76
N LYS A 55 13.27 -3.28 -3.45
CA LYS A 55 11.98 -3.20 -4.14
C LYS A 55 11.70 -1.77 -4.57
N LYS A 56 11.46 -1.54 -5.86
CA LYS A 56 11.01 -0.25 -6.39
C LYS A 56 9.50 -0.15 -6.33
N TRP A 57 9.01 1.03 -5.98
CA TRP A 57 7.59 1.33 -5.82
C TRP A 57 7.15 2.51 -6.69
N TRP A 58 5.88 2.45 -7.09
CA TRP A 58 5.10 3.57 -7.59
C TRP A 58 3.81 3.64 -6.79
N LEU A 59 3.50 4.78 -6.18
CA LEU A 59 2.31 4.97 -5.35
C LEU A 59 1.48 6.16 -5.84
N PHE A 60 0.17 5.95 -5.97
CA PHE A 60 -0.80 6.95 -6.38
C PHE A 60 -1.80 7.21 -5.25
N PRO A 61 -2.15 8.49 -5.01
CA PRO A 61 -3.21 8.82 -4.08
C PRO A 61 -4.56 8.23 -4.56
N PRO A 62 -5.47 7.89 -3.64
CA PRO A 62 -6.71 7.15 -3.92
C PRO A 62 -7.71 7.84 -4.86
N VAL A 63 -7.45 9.10 -5.20
CA VAL A 63 -8.27 9.87 -6.15
C VAL A 63 -8.05 9.39 -7.59
N LEU A 64 -6.91 8.73 -7.87
CA LEU A 64 -6.56 8.22 -9.18
C LEU A 64 -6.77 6.71 -9.26
N LYS A 65 -7.65 6.28 -10.17
CA LYS A 65 -7.88 4.87 -10.46
C LYS A 65 -6.92 4.42 -11.55
N THR A 66 -5.81 3.79 -11.15
CA THR A 66 -4.74 3.40 -12.08
C THR A 66 -4.44 1.90 -12.05
N GLU A 67 -5.38 1.11 -11.53
CA GLU A 67 -5.26 -0.35 -11.43
C GLU A 67 -5.16 -1.00 -12.82
N SER A 68 -4.36 -2.05 -12.91
CA SER A 68 -4.11 -2.78 -14.16
C SER A 68 -3.66 -4.20 -13.87
N THR A 69 -3.95 -5.11 -14.79
CA THR A 69 -3.38 -6.47 -14.77
C THR A 69 -2.01 -6.54 -15.45
N LEU A 70 -1.60 -5.47 -16.13
CA LEU A 70 -0.33 -5.40 -16.84
C LEU A 70 0.80 -4.91 -15.92
N PRO A 71 2.04 -5.40 -16.07
CA PRO A 71 3.20 -4.90 -15.33
C PRO A 71 3.33 -3.37 -15.42
N TRP A 72 3.93 -2.75 -14.41
CA TRP A 72 4.06 -1.29 -14.35
C TRP A 72 4.80 -0.72 -15.57
N GLU A 73 5.79 -1.43 -16.09
CA GLU A 73 6.56 -1.05 -17.28
C GLU A 73 5.65 -0.82 -18.49
N GLU A 74 4.55 -1.57 -18.58
CA GLU A 74 3.58 -1.48 -19.68
C GLU A 74 2.39 -0.57 -19.35
N SER A 75 1.79 -0.72 -18.16
CA SER A 75 0.63 0.06 -17.73
C SER A 75 0.98 1.49 -17.35
N GLY A 76 2.13 1.71 -16.72
CA GLY A 76 2.50 2.98 -16.13
C GLY A 76 2.69 4.09 -17.15
N GLN A 77 3.18 3.79 -18.35
CA GLN A 77 3.26 4.78 -19.43
C GLN A 77 1.87 5.23 -19.90
N ARG A 78 0.90 4.31 -19.97
CA ARG A 78 -0.48 4.65 -20.32
C ARG A 78 -1.11 5.52 -19.24
N THR A 79 -0.94 5.12 -17.97
CA THR A 79 -1.38 5.91 -16.81
C THR A 79 -0.82 7.34 -16.85
N LEU A 80 0.50 7.47 -16.99
CA LEU A 80 1.16 8.79 -17.03
C LEU A 80 0.74 9.61 -18.26
N SER A 81 0.46 8.97 -19.40
CA SER A 81 0.04 9.67 -20.61
C SER A 81 -1.40 10.18 -20.50
N GLN A 82 -2.28 9.40 -19.87
CA GLN A 82 -3.67 9.77 -19.63
C GLN A 82 -3.77 10.93 -18.64
N GLU A 83 -2.98 10.91 -17.56
CA GLU A 83 -2.84 12.04 -16.64
C GLU A 83 -2.33 13.32 -17.33
N ARG A 84 -1.40 13.18 -18.30
CA ARG A 84 -0.88 14.33 -19.06
C ARG A 84 -1.90 14.91 -20.03
N ALA A 85 -2.77 14.07 -20.59
CA ALA A 85 -3.80 14.45 -21.57
C ALA A 85 -4.99 15.19 -20.93
N ASN A 86 -5.23 15.02 -19.62
CA ASN A 86 -6.30 15.69 -18.88
C ASN A 86 -6.10 17.22 -18.68
N GLY A 87 -5.06 17.81 -19.29
CA GLY A 87 -4.87 19.27 -19.41
C GLY A 87 -4.17 19.92 -18.20
N PRO A 88 -3.46 21.04 -18.42
CA PRO A 88 -2.68 21.73 -17.38
C PRO A 88 -3.54 22.45 -16.31
N ASP A 89 -4.81 22.74 -16.60
CA ASP A 89 -5.76 23.39 -15.67
C ASP A 89 -6.47 22.43 -14.71
N SER A 90 -6.30 21.12 -14.90
CA SER A 90 -6.67 20.16 -13.87
C SER A 90 -5.57 20.19 -12.81
N GLY A 91 -5.85 20.66 -11.59
CA GLY A 91 -4.92 20.62 -10.44
C GLY A 91 -4.52 19.19 -9.99
N HIS A 92 -4.59 18.21 -10.90
CA HIS A 92 -4.57 16.78 -10.69
C HIS A 92 -3.45 16.07 -11.45
N ARG A 93 -2.46 16.77 -12.03
CA ARG A 93 -1.21 16.15 -12.51
C ARG A 93 -0.41 15.58 -11.34
N GLN A 94 -0.80 14.40 -10.86
CA GLN A 94 -0.12 13.70 -9.79
C GLN A 94 0.77 12.64 -10.43
N GLN A 95 2.08 12.92 -10.51
CA GLN A 95 3.04 11.86 -10.77
C GLN A 95 3.04 10.90 -9.58
N PRO A 96 3.27 9.59 -9.80
CA PRO A 96 3.39 8.66 -8.69
C PRO A 96 4.52 9.10 -7.77
N LEU A 97 4.32 8.94 -6.47
CA LEU A 97 5.43 8.88 -5.54
C LEU A 97 6.27 7.64 -5.89
N GLN A 98 7.59 7.80 -5.90
CA GLN A 98 8.51 6.73 -6.22
C GLN A 98 9.54 6.61 -5.12
N CYS A 99 9.84 5.37 -4.75
CA CYS A 99 10.95 5.06 -3.87
C CYS A 99 11.55 3.70 -4.21
N VAL A 100 12.76 3.49 -3.73
CA VAL A 100 13.33 2.16 -3.55
C VAL A 100 13.26 1.87 -2.05
N GLN A 101 12.72 0.71 -1.71
CA GLN A 101 12.68 0.18 -0.37
C GLN A 101 13.90 -0.72 -0.19
N GLU A 102 14.69 -0.42 0.84
CA GLU A 102 15.93 -1.11 1.17
C GLU A 102 15.67 -2.30 2.11
N ALA A 103 16.65 -3.20 2.23
CA ALA A 103 16.59 -4.26 3.23
C ALA A 103 16.59 -3.67 4.65
N GLY A 104 15.62 -4.07 5.47
CA GLY A 104 15.38 -3.54 6.80
C GLY A 104 14.28 -2.47 6.87
N ASP A 105 13.80 -1.95 5.73
CA ASP A 105 12.74 -0.95 5.70
C ASP A 105 11.35 -1.57 5.84
N ALA A 106 10.49 -0.89 6.61
CA ALA A 106 9.04 -1.10 6.58
C ALA A 106 8.36 0.04 5.82
N LEU A 107 7.67 -0.27 4.73
CA LEU A 107 6.89 0.68 3.95
C LEU A 107 5.40 0.53 4.28
N TYR A 108 4.77 1.62 4.66
CA TYR A 108 3.32 1.68 4.90
C TYR A 108 2.57 2.17 3.65
N VAL A 109 1.56 1.41 3.22
CA VAL A 109 0.63 1.78 2.15
C VAL A 109 -0.76 2.02 2.76
N PRO A 110 -1.29 3.26 2.72
CA PRO A 110 -2.64 3.51 3.22
C PRO A 110 -3.71 2.86 2.35
N ALA A 111 -4.83 2.46 2.96
CA ALA A 111 -5.96 1.89 2.24
C ALA A 111 -6.40 2.74 1.03
N GLY A 112 -6.66 2.08 -0.09
CA GLY A 112 -7.11 2.69 -1.33
C GLY A 112 -6.01 3.37 -2.17
N TRP A 113 -4.76 3.42 -1.71
CA TRP A 113 -3.66 3.88 -2.56
C TRP A 113 -3.33 2.85 -3.62
N THR A 114 -3.50 3.22 -4.89
CA THR A 114 -3.05 2.36 -5.99
C THR A 114 -1.54 2.33 -6.00
N HIS A 115 -0.94 1.15 -6.08
CA HIS A 115 0.50 1.01 -6.09
C HIS A 115 0.95 -0.18 -6.96
N ALA A 116 2.19 -0.08 -7.44
CA ALA A 116 2.85 -1.13 -8.20
C ALA A 116 4.27 -1.31 -7.68
N THR A 117 4.80 -2.53 -7.84
CA THR A 117 6.14 -2.86 -7.36
C THR A 117 6.94 -3.64 -8.38
N VAL A 118 8.26 -3.48 -8.32
CA VAL A 118 9.21 -4.36 -9.02
C VAL A 118 10.39 -4.66 -8.11
N ASN A 119 10.82 -5.90 -8.08
CA ASN A 119 12.03 -6.32 -7.39
C ASN A 119 13.24 -5.98 -8.28
N ILE A 120 14.17 -5.20 -7.74
CA ILE A 120 15.37 -4.76 -8.49
C ILE A 120 16.39 -5.91 -8.60
N GLU A 121 16.34 -6.83 -7.63
CA GLU A 121 17.11 -8.07 -7.54
C GLU A 121 16.29 -9.17 -6.86
N THR A 122 16.92 -10.25 -6.38
CA THR A 122 16.22 -11.22 -5.55
C THR A 122 15.81 -10.58 -4.23
N THR A 123 14.51 -10.51 -3.97
CA THR A 123 13.96 -9.78 -2.82
C THR A 123 13.07 -10.70 -1.99
N ILE A 124 13.30 -10.70 -0.67
CA ILE A 124 12.59 -11.52 0.31
C ILE A 124 11.95 -10.59 1.35
N GLY A 125 10.72 -10.87 1.75
CA GLY A 125 10.04 -10.07 2.75
C GLY A 125 8.69 -10.61 3.17
N VAL A 126 7.98 -9.81 3.96
CA VAL A 126 6.61 -10.08 4.40
C VAL A 126 5.73 -8.87 4.16
N VAL A 127 4.46 -9.12 3.84
CA VAL A 127 3.40 -8.12 3.78
C VAL A 127 2.32 -8.49 4.79
N TYR A 128 1.83 -7.48 5.50
CA TYR A 128 0.60 -7.60 6.28
C TYR A 128 -0.40 -6.58 5.76
N GLU A 129 -1.58 -7.05 5.38
CA GLU A 129 -2.75 -6.21 5.17
C GLU A 129 -3.60 -6.22 6.44
N PHE A 130 -4.18 -5.09 6.77
CA PHE A 130 -4.96 -4.92 7.98
C PHE A 130 -6.04 -3.85 7.81
N ASP A 131 -7.05 -3.94 8.66
CA ASP A 131 -8.11 -2.97 8.77
C ASP A 131 -8.29 -2.53 10.22
N PHE A 132 -8.78 -1.32 10.41
CA PHE A 132 -9.21 -0.85 11.72
C PHE A 132 -10.69 -1.24 11.94
N PRO A 133 -11.07 -1.67 13.16
CA PRO A 133 -12.46 -1.87 13.52
C PRO A 133 -13.31 -0.65 13.16
N SER A 134 -14.53 -0.91 12.66
CA SER A 134 -15.43 0.11 12.12
C SER A 134 -15.63 1.27 13.10
N GLY A 135 -15.19 2.47 12.71
CA GLY A 135 -15.26 3.70 13.52
C GLY A 135 -14.00 4.56 13.44
N TYR A 136 -12.86 3.97 13.08
CA TYR A 136 -11.61 4.69 12.85
C TYR A 136 -11.22 4.60 11.37
N LEU A 137 -11.52 5.67 10.62
CA LEU A 137 -11.04 5.92 9.26
C LEU A 137 -11.50 4.92 8.18
N SER A 138 -12.79 4.95 7.82
CA SER A 138 -13.14 4.48 6.47
C SER A 138 -12.62 5.50 5.43
N PRO A 139 -11.94 5.07 4.34
CA PRO A 139 -11.47 5.99 3.29
C PRO A 139 -12.58 6.87 2.71
N ARG A 140 -13.83 6.36 2.75
CA ARG A 140 -15.04 7.06 2.35
C ARG A 140 -15.30 8.35 3.12
N THR A 141 -14.84 8.45 4.38
CA THR A 141 -15.09 9.62 5.23
C THR A 141 -14.01 10.70 5.09
N TYR A 142 -12.78 10.33 4.71
CA TYR A 142 -11.66 11.27 4.58
C TYR A 142 -11.67 12.00 3.22
N LEU A 143 -12.10 11.31 2.15
CA LEU A 143 -12.22 11.88 0.81
C LEU A 143 -13.54 12.65 0.58
N SER A 144 -14.52 12.53 1.49
CA SER A 144 -15.81 13.23 1.38
C SER A 144 -15.85 14.57 2.12
N LYS A 145 -14.81 14.93 2.88
CA LYS A 145 -14.75 16.26 3.52
C LYS A 145 -14.21 17.27 2.50
N PRO A 146 -14.96 18.34 2.16
CA PRO A 146 -14.40 19.43 1.37
C PRO A 146 -13.23 20.06 2.14
N ARG A 147 -12.07 20.21 1.50
CA ARG A 147 -10.90 20.88 2.09
C ARG A 147 -11.26 22.36 2.31
N THR A 148 -11.10 22.86 3.53
CA THR A 148 -11.22 24.30 3.83
C THR A 148 -9.86 24.98 3.68
N ALA A 149 -9.88 26.28 3.40
CA ALA A 149 -8.69 27.10 3.10
C ALA A 149 -7.68 27.25 4.28
N SER A 150 -7.91 26.58 5.41
CA SER A 150 -7.03 26.57 6.59
C SER A 150 -5.90 25.54 6.52
N ASP A 151 -5.93 24.63 5.54
CA ASP A 151 -5.05 23.46 5.48
C ASP A 151 -3.94 23.61 4.40
N MET A 152 -3.65 24.84 3.96
CA MET A 152 -2.45 25.22 3.19
C MET A 152 -1.57 26.16 4.02
#